data_AF-A0A7C3IAQ2-F1
#
_entry.id   AF-A0A7C3IAQ2-F1
#
_cell.length_a   1.000
_cell.length_b   1.000
_cell.length_c   1.000
_cell.angle_alpha   90.00
_cell.angle_beta   90.00
_cell.angle_gamma   90.00
#
_symmetry.space_group_name_H-M   'P 1'
#
loop_
_entity.id
_entity.type
_entity.pdbx_description
1 polymer ?
#
loop_
_entity_poly.entity_id
_entity_poly.type
_entity_poly.pdbx_seq_one_letter_code
_entity_poly.pdbx_strand_id
1 'polypeptide(L)'
;MASGYPETLASEWIPHLSPWQWALGGLCAYFVGIAKTGVPGLGTLVVPMIVFTVGDARASAAWLLPILSTADVFAVVYWRRHAAARKLFALAPWVLAGMVAGAAALALSERVIRTAVAVIILAMLALYLWRKARKTLDVAPHPALYGVTAGFATTVANAAGPVMNLYLLSRRLPKEEFIATGAWFFFLINLSKAPIYWWHGLFSRQSLAFDFLMLPAVILGAVSGRKLVDHIPARVFEASVTALTALSTLLLFR
;
A
#
# COMPACT_ATOMS: atom_id res chain seq x y z
N MET A 1 26.23 2.92 46.14
CA MET A 1 25.08 3.77 45.81
C MET A 1 24.80 3.60 44.33
N ALA A 2 23.82 2.77 43.99
CA ALA A 2 23.40 2.51 42.62
C ALA A 2 22.55 3.70 42.15
N SER A 3 23.06 4.49 41.21
CA SER A 3 22.28 5.52 40.52
C SER A 3 21.36 4.84 39.50
N GLY A 4 20.23 4.32 39.97
CA GLY A 4 19.10 3.97 39.14
C GLY A 4 18.49 5.24 38.56
N TYR A 5 19.04 5.71 37.44
CA TYR A 5 18.29 6.58 36.56
C TYR A 5 17.10 5.76 36.04
N PRO A 6 15.86 6.28 36.08
CA PRO A 6 14.75 5.56 35.49
C PRO A 6 15.07 5.45 33.99
N GLU A 7 15.32 4.25 33.49
CA GLU A 7 15.19 3.97 32.06
C GLU A 7 13.80 4.47 31.67
N THR A 8 13.81 5.61 30.98
CA THR A 8 12.72 6.58 30.99
C THR A 8 11.51 6.03 30.25
N LEU A 9 10.30 6.49 30.61
CA LEU A 9 9.02 6.19 29.94
C LEU A 9 9.08 6.24 28.40
N ALA A 10 10.06 6.93 27.80
CA ALA A 10 10.31 6.94 26.36
C ALA A 10 10.68 5.56 25.77
N SER A 11 11.32 4.66 26.53
CA SER A 11 11.69 3.30 26.08
C SER A 11 10.48 2.40 25.84
N GLU A 12 9.38 2.61 26.57
CA GLU A 12 8.14 1.85 26.37
C GLU A 12 7.41 2.24 25.08
N TRP A 13 7.58 3.49 24.61
CA TRP A 13 6.78 4.05 23.53
C TRP A 13 7.51 4.13 22.19
N ILE A 14 8.83 4.28 22.19
CA ILE A 14 9.61 4.39 20.96
C ILE A 14 10.15 3.01 20.60
N PRO A 15 9.91 2.49 19.38
CA PRO A 15 10.46 1.21 19.00
C PRO A 15 11.99 1.24 18.96
N HIS A 16 12.60 0.16 19.42
CA HIS A 16 14.05 -0.05 19.35
C HIS A 16 14.47 -0.40 17.92
N LEU A 17 14.58 0.63 17.08
CA LEU A 17 15.06 0.54 15.70
C LEU A 17 16.47 1.12 15.60
N SER A 18 17.31 0.47 14.81
CA SER A 18 18.61 1.00 14.41
C SER A 18 18.46 2.27 13.55
N PRO A 19 19.50 3.12 13.45
CA PRO A 19 19.44 4.33 12.63
C PRO A 19 19.09 4.08 11.16
N TRP A 20 19.54 2.96 10.58
CA TRP A 20 19.23 2.63 9.19
C TRP A 20 17.75 2.21 9.01
N GLN A 21 17.13 1.58 10.02
CA GLN A 21 15.70 1.25 10.01
C GLN A 21 14.86 2.53 10.08
N TRP A 22 15.26 3.51 10.89
CA TRP A 22 14.60 4.83 10.91
C TRP A 22 14.71 5.53 9.55
N ALA A 23 15.90 5.53 8.93
CA ALA A 23 16.08 6.11 7.61
C ALA A 23 15.25 5.41 6.54
N LEU A 24 15.22 4.07 6.55
CA LEU A 24 14.40 3.27 5.63
C LEU A 24 12.91 3.49 5.84
N GLY A 25 12.47 3.58 7.10
CA GLY A 25 11.10 3.94 7.49
C GLY A 25 10.69 5.32 6.99
N GLY A 26 11.55 6.32 7.16
CA GLY A 26 11.34 7.68 6.64
C GLY A 26 11.25 7.70 5.11
N LEU A 27 12.14 6.99 4.43
CA LEU A 27 12.09 6.85 2.97
C LEU A 27 10.82 6.13 2.51
N CYS A 28 10.40 5.10 3.23
CA CYS A 28 9.16 4.36 3.00
C CYS A 28 7.95 5.30 3.11
N ALA A 29 7.84 6.06 4.20
CA ALA A 29 6.78 7.04 4.42
C ALA A 29 6.75 8.13 3.32
N TYR A 30 7.93 8.63 2.91
CA TYR A 30 8.05 9.56 1.80
C TYR A 30 7.56 8.95 0.47
N PHE A 31 7.92 7.72 0.17
CA PHE A 31 7.47 7.01 -1.03
C PHE A 31 5.97 6.70 -0.99
N VAL A 32 5.40 6.40 0.17
CA VAL A 32 3.94 6.29 0.35
C VAL A 32 3.25 7.59 -0.06
N GLY A 33 3.75 8.73 0.43
CA GLY A 33 3.23 10.05 0.06
C GLY A 33 3.22 10.26 -1.45
N ILE A 34 4.37 10.05 -2.12
CA ILE A 34 4.48 10.22 -3.58
C ILE A 34 3.55 9.24 -4.31
N ALA A 35 3.48 7.99 -3.84
CA ALA A 35 2.69 6.94 -4.46
C ALA A 35 1.20 7.27 -4.48
N LYS A 36 0.67 7.82 -3.38
CA LYS A 36 -0.76 8.13 -3.27
C LYS A 36 -1.17 9.38 -4.03
N THR A 37 -0.28 10.36 -4.16
CA THR A 37 -0.65 11.65 -4.79
C THR A 37 -0.22 11.80 -6.24
N GLY A 38 0.69 10.95 -6.76
CA GLY A 38 1.21 11.17 -8.12
C GLY A 38 1.84 9.99 -8.84
N VAL A 39 2.59 9.10 -8.17
CA VAL A 39 3.30 8.00 -8.85
C VAL A 39 2.94 6.64 -8.24
N PRO A 40 1.73 6.10 -8.53
CA PRO A 40 1.20 4.90 -7.88
C PRO A 40 2.11 3.66 -7.94
N GLY A 41 2.99 3.59 -8.94
CA GLY A 41 3.98 2.53 -9.06
C GLY A 41 4.93 2.45 -7.85
N LEU A 42 5.30 3.58 -7.23
CA LEU A 42 6.21 3.58 -6.07
C LEU A 42 5.62 2.88 -4.84
N GLY A 43 4.29 2.81 -4.73
CA GLY A 43 3.61 2.14 -3.62
C GLY A 43 3.90 0.64 -3.57
N THR A 44 4.42 0.06 -4.65
CA THR A 44 4.80 -1.35 -4.71
C THR A 44 6.13 -1.64 -3.98
N LEU A 45 7.02 -0.65 -3.88
CA LEU A 45 8.30 -0.74 -3.14
C LEU A 45 8.12 -0.57 -1.62
N VAL A 46 7.02 0.05 -1.21
CA VAL A 46 6.75 0.37 0.20
C VAL A 46 6.64 -0.90 1.05
N VAL A 47 5.95 -1.93 0.53
CA VAL A 47 5.74 -3.20 1.26
C VAL A 47 7.05 -3.87 1.66
N PRO A 48 8.00 -4.17 0.75
CA PRO A 48 9.29 -4.72 1.15
C PRO A 48 10.05 -3.81 2.13
N MET A 49 10.05 -2.50 1.90
CA MET A 49 10.80 -1.56 2.74
C MET A 49 10.33 -1.58 4.19
N ILE A 50 9.00 -1.61 4.42
CA ILE A 50 8.47 -1.67 5.78
C ILE A 50 8.69 -3.04 6.42
N VAL A 51 8.63 -4.12 5.65
CA VAL A 51 8.96 -5.47 6.14
C VAL A 51 10.41 -5.54 6.59
N PHE A 52 11.36 -4.96 5.84
CA PHE A 52 12.75 -4.88 6.26
C PHE A 52 12.98 -3.95 7.46
N THR A 53 12.15 -2.92 7.61
CA THR A 53 12.22 -2.01 8.76
C THR A 53 11.75 -2.70 10.04
N VAL A 54 10.63 -3.43 9.97
CA VAL A 54 9.97 -4.04 11.14
C VAL A 54 10.49 -5.46 11.43
N GLY A 55 10.96 -6.18 10.42
CA GLY A 55 11.43 -7.57 10.52
C GLY A 55 10.32 -8.62 10.46
N ASP A 56 9.05 -8.22 10.56
CA ASP A 56 7.88 -9.10 10.56
C ASP A 56 6.85 -8.67 9.51
N ALA A 57 6.48 -9.59 8.61
CA ALA A 57 5.58 -9.29 7.51
C ALA A 57 4.15 -8.95 7.97
N ARG A 58 3.65 -9.64 8.99
CA ARG A 58 2.29 -9.45 9.53
C ARG A 58 2.20 -8.13 10.32
N ALA A 59 3.17 -7.85 11.18
CA ALA A 59 3.22 -6.61 11.95
C ALA A 59 3.41 -5.38 11.05
N SER A 60 4.24 -5.50 10.00
CA SER A 60 4.46 -4.42 9.04
C SER A 60 3.16 -3.93 8.40
N ALA A 61 2.15 -4.80 8.29
CA ALA A 61 0.88 -4.44 7.71
C ALA A 61 0.13 -3.39 8.56
N ALA A 62 0.17 -3.54 9.88
CA ALA A 62 -0.44 -2.61 10.82
C ALA A 62 0.38 -1.33 11.00
N TRP A 63 1.71 -1.44 11.06
CA TRP A 63 2.60 -0.27 11.07
C TRP A 63 2.37 0.62 9.86
N LEU A 64 2.22 0.03 8.67
CA LEU A 64 2.05 0.84 7.47
C LEU A 64 0.68 1.53 7.39
N LEU A 65 -0.32 1.07 8.15
CA LEU A 65 -1.71 1.49 7.95
C LEU A 65 -1.97 2.98 8.26
N PRO A 66 -1.51 3.56 9.39
CA PRO A 66 -1.70 4.99 9.66
C PRO A 66 -0.92 5.89 8.68
N ILE A 67 0.27 5.46 8.26
CA ILE A 67 1.06 6.14 7.21
C ILE A 67 0.28 6.17 5.89
N LEU A 68 -0.25 5.03 5.45
CA LEU A 68 -1.08 4.94 4.24
C LEU A 68 -2.36 5.78 4.35
N SER A 69 -3.04 5.69 5.49
CA SER A 69 -4.30 6.41 5.72
C SER A 69 -4.08 7.92 5.69
N THR A 70 -2.96 8.39 6.25
CA THR A 70 -2.57 9.81 6.17
C THR A 70 -2.36 10.22 4.72
N ALA A 71 -1.57 9.48 3.94
CA ALA A 71 -1.33 9.78 2.54
C ALA A 71 -2.61 9.73 1.69
N ASP A 72 -3.53 8.81 2.00
CA ASP A 72 -4.83 8.70 1.36
C ASP A 72 -5.71 9.93 1.62
N VAL A 73 -5.70 10.49 2.84
CA VAL A 73 -6.39 11.75 3.15
C VAL A 73 -5.88 12.87 2.25
N PHE A 74 -4.56 13.04 2.13
CA PHE A 74 -3.97 14.03 1.22
C PHE A 74 -4.38 13.78 -0.23
N ALA A 75 -4.29 12.53 -0.70
CA ALA A 75 -4.66 12.18 -2.06
C ALA A 75 -6.14 12.46 -2.36
N VAL A 76 -7.06 12.11 -1.44
CA VAL A 76 -8.49 12.42 -1.58
C VAL A 76 -8.71 13.92 -1.57
N VAL A 77 -8.13 14.68 -0.64
CA VAL A 77 -8.29 16.14 -0.59
C VAL A 77 -7.85 16.80 -1.91
N TYR A 78 -6.72 16.38 -2.47
CA TYR A 78 -6.21 16.93 -3.72
C TYR A 78 -7.02 16.49 -4.95
N TRP A 79 -7.44 15.23 -5.03
CA TRP A 79 -7.98 14.64 -6.26
C TRP A 79 -9.50 14.39 -6.26
N ARG A 80 -10.21 14.63 -5.15
CA ARG A 80 -11.64 14.29 -4.93
C ARG A 80 -12.60 14.62 -6.08
N ARG A 81 -12.31 15.66 -6.86
CA ARG A 81 -13.20 16.15 -7.95
C ARG A 81 -13.22 15.27 -9.20
N HIS A 82 -12.26 14.35 -9.37
CA HIS A 82 -12.10 13.56 -10.61
C HIS A 82 -12.47 12.08 -10.45
N ALA A 83 -13.11 11.69 -9.35
CA ALA A 83 -13.30 10.28 -9.03
C ALA A 83 -14.39 9.61 -9.88
N ALA A 84 -14.09 8.46 -10.48
CA ALA A 84 -15.05 7.63 -11.21
C ALA A 84 -15.85 6.73 -10.25
N ALA A 85 -16.71 7.33 -9.41
CA ALA A 85 -17.40 6.67 -8.29
C ALA A 85 -18.16 5.39 -8.68
N ARG A 86 -18.80 5.35 -9.85
CA ARG A 86 -19.54 4.16 -10.33
C ARG A 86 -18.65 2.92 -10.49
N LYS A 87 -17.37 3.08 -10.85
CA LYS A 87 -16.42 1.98 -11.04
C LYS A 87 -15.93 1.42 -9.69
N LEU A 88 -15.85 2.27 -8.67
CA LEU A 88 -15.52 1.92 -7.28
C LEU A 88 -16.60 1.02 -6.65
N PHE A 89 -17.88 1.38 -6.80
CA PHE A 89 -18.98 0.61 -6.22
C PHE A 89 -19.10 -0.81 -6.79
N ALA A 90 -18.76 -1.01 -8.07
CA ALA A 90 -18.76 -2.33 -8.68
C ALA A 90 -17.63 -3.26 -8.15
N LEU A 91 -16.52 -2.68 -7.64
CA LEU A 91 -15.42 -3.42 -7.02
C LEU A 91 -15.69 -3.76 -5.55
N ALA A 92 -16.39 -2.87 -4.85
CA ALA A 92 -16.58 -2.94 -3.40
C ALA A 92 -17.00 -4.32 -2.86
N PRO A 93 -18.03 -5.02 -3.37
CA PRO A 93 -18.45 -6.29 -2.79
C PRO A 93 -17.34 -7.37 -2.88
N TRP A 94 -16.60 -7.37 -3.99
CA TRP A 94 -15.51 -8.32 -4.22
C TRP A 94 -14.30 -8.01 -3.37
N VAL A 95 -13.99 -6.71 -3.17
CA VAL A 95 -12.96 -6.25 -2.25
C VAL A 95 -13.28 -6.69 -0.84
N LEU A 96 -14.52 -6.46 -0.38
CA LEU A 96 -14.95 -6.85 0.96
C LEU A 96 -14.84 -8.36 1.16
N ALA A 97 -15.27 -9.17 0.18
CA ALA A 97 -15.09 -10.62 0.22
C ALA A 97 -13.61 -11.02 0.36
N GLY A 98 -12.73 -10.38 -0.42
CA GLY A 98 -11.28 -10.57 -0.30
C GLY A 98 -10.73 -10.14 1.06
N MET A 99 -11.22 -9.03 1.63
CA MET A 99 -10.80 -8.53 2.94
C MET A 99 -11.23 -9.48 4.06
N VAL A 100 -12.43 -10.06 3.99
CA VAL A 100 -12.89 -11.08 4.95
C VAL A 100 -11.99 -12.31 4.89
N ALA A 101 -11.69 -12.81 3.69
CA ALA A 101 -10.75 -13.92 3.52
C ALA A 101 -9.34 -13.57 4.05
N GLY A 102 -8.89 -12.33 3.81
CA GLY A 102 -7.60 -11.83 4.30
C GLY A 102 -7.56 -11.72 5.82
N ALA A 103 -8.64 -11.25 6.45
CA ALA A 103 -8.78 -11.18 7.90
C ALA A 103 -8.72 -12.58 8.53
N ALA A 104 -9.43 -13.56 7.95
CA ALA A 104 -9.30 -14.95 8.38
C ALA A 104 -7.86 -15.47 8.24
N ALA A 105 -7.18 -15.12 7.15
CA ALA A 105 -5.78 -15.50 6.93
C ALA A 105 -4.79 -14.84 7.91
N LEU A 106 -5.14 -13.72 8.54
CA LEU A 106 -4.30 -13.13 9.60
C LEU A 106 -4.19 -14.04 10.82
N ALA A 107 -5.06 -15.03 11.02
CA ALA A 107 -4.90 -16.02 12.08
C ALA A 107 -3.78 -17.04 11.79
N LEU A 108 -3.28 -17.11 10.55
CA LEU A 108 -2.22 -18.03 10.14
C LEU A 108 -0.84 -17.57 10.62
N SER A 109 0.15 -18.46 10.50
CA SER A 109 1.54 -18.16 10.87
C SER A 109 2.17 -17.12 9.94
N GLU A 110 3.12 -16.36 10.47
CA GLU A 110 3.88 -15.33 9.72
C GLU A 110 4.49 -15.90 8.44
N ARG A 111 5.02 -17.12 8.49
CA ARG A 111 5.60 -17.79 7.32
C ARG A 111 4.56 -17.96 6.21
N VAL A 112 3.35 -18.39 6.55
CA VAL A 112 2.26 -18.57 5.57
C VAL A 112 1.84 -17.22 4.99
N ILE A 113 1.73 -16.19 5.82
CA ILE A 113 1.44 -14.82 5.37
C ILE A 113 2.52 -14.33 4.41
N ARG A 114 3.79 -14.41 4.79
CA ARG A 114 4.93 -14.00 3.96
C ARG A 114 4.92 -14.72 2.61
N THR A 115 4.73 -16.04 2.60
CA THR A 115 4.63 -16.83 1.35
C THR A 115 3.40 -16.44 0.53
N ALA A 116 2.24 -16.25 1.15
CA ALA A 116 1.01 -15.86 0.45
C ALA A 116 1.19 -14.51 -0.26
N VAL A 117 1.82 -13.54 0.41
CA VAL A 117 2.11 -12.21 -0.15
C VAL A 117 3.02 -12.33 -1.36
N ALA A 118 4.12 -13.08 -1.24
CA ALA A 118 5.02 -13.32 -2.36
C ALA A 118 4.31 -14.00 -3.55
N VAL A 119 3.47 -15.01 -3.28
CA VAL A 119 2.71 -15.75 -4.31
C VAL A 119 1.68 -14.85 -5.00
N ILE A 120 0.93 -14.03 -4.26
CA ILE A 120 -0.05 -13.12 -4.88
C ILE A 120 0.65 -12.12 -5.79
N ILE A 121 1.75 -11.53 -5.31
CA ILE A 121 2.51 -10.55 -6.09
C ILE A 121 3.06 -11.23 -7.36
N LEU A 122 3.61 -12.44 -7.25
CA LEU A 122 4.09 -13.22 -8.40
C LEU A 122 2.99 -13.57 -9.39
N ALA A 123 1.85 -14.07 -8.90
CA ALA A 123 0.69 -14.40 -9.73
C ALA A 123 0.16 -13.17 -10.47
N MET A 124 0.17 -12.00 -9.82
CA MET A 124 -0.24 -10.74 -10.43
C MET A 124 0.75 -10.22 -11.47
N LEU A 125 2.06 -10.39 -11.24
CA LEU A 125 3.07 -10.10 -12.24
C LEU A 125 2.92 -11.03 -13.46
N ALA A 126 2.77 -12.34 -13.22
CA ALA A 126 2.58 -13.32 -14.28
C ALA A 126 1.33 -13.01 -15.10
N LEU A 127 0.21 -12.71 -14.44
CA LEU A 127 -1.03 -12.29 -15.09
C LEU A 127 -0.83 -11.01 -15.92
N TYR A 128 -0.11 -10.02 -15.40
CA TYR A 128 0.20 -8.80 -16.13
C TYR A 128 1.02 -9.07 -17.39
N LEU A 129 2.16 -9.75 -17.25
CA LEU A 129 3.08 -10.05 -18.34
C LEU A 129 2.38 -10.89 -19.42
N TRP A 130 1.56 -11.86 -19.00
CA TRP A 130 0.77 -12.68 -19.91
C TRP A 130 -0.28 -11.86 -20.68
N ARG A 131 -1.06 -11.00 -20.01
CA ARG A 131 -2.05 -10.14 -20.69
C ARG A 131 -1.40 -9.14 -21.64
N LYS A 132 -0.25 -8.57 -21.25
CA LYS A 132 0.55 -7.69 -22.10
C LYS A 132 1.06 -8.42 -23.34
N ALA A 133 1.65 -9.61 -23.17
CA ALA A 133 2.14 -10.43 -24.27
C ALA A 133 1.03 -10.84 -25.24
N ARG A 134 -0.17 -11.13 -24.72
CA ARG A 134 -1.34 -11.52 -25.52
C ARG A 134 -2.08 -10.34 -26.16
N LYS A 135 -1.67 -9.09 -25.91
CA LYS A 135 -2.39 -7.87 -26.32
C LYS A 135 -3.89 -7.88 -25.91
N THR A 136 -4.23 -8.59 -24.82
CA THR A 136 -5.61 -8.73 -24.31
C THR A 136 -5.96 -7.71 -23.23
N LEU A 137 -5.25 -6.58 -23.21
CA LEU A 137 -5.52 -5.48 -22.29
C LEU A 137 -6.84 -4.76 -22.64
N ASP A 138 -7.39 -5.01 -23.83
CA ASP A 138 -8.57 -4.30 -24.37
C ASP A 138 -9.90 -4.84 -23.84
N VAL A 139 -9.92 -6.08 -23.32
CA VAL A 139 -11.09 -6.64 -22.64
C VAL A 139 -11.04 -6.22 -21.19
N ALA A 140 -11.97 -5.34 -20.79
CA ALA A 140 -12.11 -4.93 -19.40
C ALA A 140 -12.52 -6.16 -18.56
N PRO A 141 -11.65 -6.64 -17.65
CA PRO A 141 -11.92 -7.86 -16.91
C PRO A 141 -13.06 -7.65 -15.90
N HIS A 142 -13.76 -8.73 -15.56
CA HIS A 142 -14.77 -8.71 -14.50
C HIS A 142 -14.14 -8.23 -13.17
N PRO A 143 -14.78 -7.32 -12.41
CA PRO A 143 -14.21 -6.73 -11.20
C PRO A 143 -13.95 -7.76 -10.09
N ALA A 144 -14.58 -8.93 -10.13
CA ALA A 144 -14.47 -9.95 -9.07
C ALA A 144 -13.03 -10.40 -8.78
N LEU A 145 -12.30 -10.85 -9.80
CA LEU A 145 -10.95 -11.37 -9.62
C LEU A 145 -10.02 -10.29 -9.02
N TYR A 146 -10.11 -9.08 -9.55
CA TYR A 146 -9.31 -7.94 -9.09
C TYR A 146 -9.71 -7.49 -7.69
N GLY A 147 -11.01 -7.42 -7.41
CA GLY A 147 -11.55 -7.03 -6.11
C GLY A 147 -11.15 -8.02 -5.02
N VAL A 148 -11.44 -9.31 -5.20
CA VAL A 148 -11.09 -10.35 -4.21
C VAL A 148 -9.58 -10.39 -3.97
N THR A 149 -8.78 -10.39 -5.05
CA THR A 149 -7.31 -10.42 -4.92
C THR A 149 -6.78 -9.16 -4.25
N ALA A 150 -7.28 -7.97 -4.60
CA ALA A 150 -6.89 -6.73 -3.97
C ALA A 150 -7.28 -6.69 -2.48
N GLY A 151 -8.52 -7.09 -2.15
CA GLY A 151 -9.01 -7.15 -0.77
C GLY A 151 -8.21 -8.11 0.11
N PHE A 152 -7.86 -9.28 -0.43
CA PHE A 152 -7.00 -10.23 0.27
C PHE A 152 -5.58 -9.68 0.46
N ALA A 153 -4.96 -9.24 -0.63
CA ALA A 153 -3.58 -8.75 -0.64
C ALA A 153 -3.37 -7.50 0.23
N THR A 154 -4.32 -6.56 0.22
CA THR A 154 -4.23 -5.38 1.09
C THR A 154 -4.35 -5.77 2.55
N THR A 155 -5.25 -6.68 2.90
CA THR A 155 -5.50 -7.03 4.30
C THR A 155 -4.32 -7.76 4.90
N VAL A 156 -3.71 -8.68 4.15
CA VAL A 156 -2.59 -9.49 4.63
C VAL A 156 -1.27 -8.72 4.62
N ALA A 157 -1.02 -7.83 3.64
CA ALA A 157 0.28 -7.14 3.53
C ALA A 157 0.30 -5.77 2.84
N ASN A 158 -0.82 -5.05 2.77
CA ASN A 158 -0.91 -3.77 2.04
C ASN A 158 -0.53 -3.86 0.55
N ALA A 159 -0.60 -5.05 -0.05
CA ALA A 159 -0.07 -5.33 -1.39
C ALA A 159 -1.13 -5.23 -2.52
N ALA A 160 -2.19 -4.42 -2.33
CA ALA A 160 -3.22 -4.25 -3.37
C ALA A 160 -2.82 -3.30 -4.51
N GLY A 161 -1.76 -2.49 -4.32
CA GLY A 161 -1.25 -1.54 -5.30
C GLY A 161 -1.11 -2.13 -6.71
N PRO A 162 -0.33 -3.21 -6.91
CA PRO A 162 -0.18 -3.88 -8.19
C PRO A 162 -1.53 -4.27 -8.82
N VAL A 163 -2.38 -4.99 -8.07
CA VAL A 163 -3.68 -5.49 -8.55
C VAL A 163 -4.57 -4.35 -9.03
N MET A 164 -4.68 -3.30 -8.22
CA MET A 164 -5.55 -2.18 -8.49
C MET A 164 -5.03 -1.32 -9.63
N ASN A 165 -3.70 -1.10 -9.69
CA ASN A 165 -3.08 -0.37 -10.80
C ASN A 165 -3.37 -1.07 -12.13
N LEU A 166 -3.24 -2.40 -12.19
CA LEU A 166 -3.56 -3.18 -13.39
C LEU A 166 -5.03 -3.10 -13.77
N TYR A 167 -5.93 -3.18 -12.79
CA TYR A 167 -7.35 -3.01 -13.03
C TYR A 167 -7.64 -1.63 -13.63
N LEU A 168 -7.19 -0.56 -12.98
CA LEU A 168 -7.45 0.82 -13.42
C LEU A 168 -6.79 1.12 -14.78
N LEU A 169 -5.60 0.59 -15.06
CA LEU A 169 -4.95 0.70 -16.38
C LEU A 169 -5.79 0.01 -17.46
N SER A 170 -6.35 -1.17 -17.18
CA SER A 170 -7.25 -1.87 -18.13
C SER A 170 -8.56 -1.11 -18.39
N ARG A 171 -8.95 -0.18 -17.51
CA ARG A 171 -10.12 0.69 -17.70
C ARG A 171 -9.81 1.95 -18.51
N ARG A 172 -8.55 2.15 -18.95
CA ARG A 172 -8.09 3.26 -19.80
C ARG A 172 -8.56 4.63 -19.29
N LEU A 173 -8.48 4.81 -17.98
CA LEU A 173 -8.87 6.06 -17.33
C LEU A 173 -7.87 7.17 -17.69
N PRO A 174 -8.33 8.43 -17.87
CA PRO A 174 -7.44 9.58 -17.82
C PRO A 174 -6.61 9.57 -16.53
N LYS A 175 -5.41 10.13 -16.58
CA LYS A 175 -4.44 10.15 -15.47
C LYS A 175 -5.07 10.64 -14.17
N GLU A 176 -5.84 11.72 -14.24
CA GLU A 176 -6.48 12.37 -13.10
C GLU A 176 -7.60 11.50 -12.51
N GLU A 177 -8.42 10.87 -13.36
CA GLU A 177 -9.44 9.91 -12.91
C GLU A 177 -8.82 8.65 -12.31
N PHE A 178 -7.71 8.17 -12.86
CA PHE A 178 -6.96 7.04 -12.32
C PHE A 178 -6.51 7.33 -10.89
N ILE A 179 -5.87 8.48 -10.68
CA ILE A 179 -5.34 8.87 -9.36
C ILE A 179 -6.49 9.12 -8.38
N ALA A 180 -7.53 9.86 -8.80
CA ALA A 180 -8.68 10.14 -7.93
C ALA A 180 -9.46 8.89 -7.54
N THR A 181 -9.67 7.96 -8.48
CA THR A 181 -10.36 6.69 -8.21
C THR A 181 -9.53 5.81 -7.28
N GLY A 182 -8.21 5.74 -7.51
CA GLY A 182 -7.29 5.03 -6.62
C GLY A 182 -7.25 5.63 -5.21
N ALA A 183 -7.23 6.96 -5.09
CA ALA A 183 -7.23 7.66 -3.81
C ALA A 183 -8.45 7.29 -2.95
N TRP A 184 -9.66 7.39 -3.52
CA TRP A 184 -10.88 6.97 -2.83
C TRP A 184 -10.91 5.47 -2.51
N PHE A 185 -10.45 4.63 -3.44
CA PHE A 185 -10.39 3.18 -3.24
C PHE A 185 -9.56 2.83 -2.02
N PHE A 186 -8.31 3.31 -1.99
CA PHE A 186 -7.40 2.98 -0.91
C PHE A 186 -7.79 3.65 0.41
N PHE A 187 -8.30 4.88 0.38
CA PHE A 187 -8.80 5.55 1.59
C PHE A 187 -9.87 4.70 2.29
N LEU A 188 -10.91 4.29 1.56
CA LEU A 188 -12.02 3.52 2.11
C LEU A 188 -11.58 2.15 2.62
N ILE A 189 -10.69 1.48 1.88
CA ILE A 189 -10.18 0.17 2.24
C ILE A 189 -9.26 0.25 3.45
N ASN A 190 -8.36 1.22 3.50
CA ASN A 190 -7.45 1.40 4.63
C ASN A 190 -8.23 1.77 5.89
N LEU A 191 -9.26 2.62 5.78
CA LEU A 191 -10.17 2.87 6.89
C LEU A 191 -10.88 1.60 7.36
N SER A 192 -11.35 0.76 6.43
CA SER A 192 -12.01 -0.52 6.74
C SER A 192 -11.07 -1.55 7.38
N LYS A 193 -9.75 -1.41 7.23
CA LYS A 193 -8.75 -2.30 7.83
C LYS A 193 -8.44 -1.98 9.28
N ALA A 194 -8.59 -0.74 9.71
CA ALA A 194 -8.33 -0.33 11.09
C ALA A 194 -9.07 -1.21 12.12
N PRO A 195 -10.40 -1.47 12.01
CA PRO A 195 -11.07 -2.37 12.95
C PRO A 195 -10.59 -3.83 12.85
N ILE A 196 -10.20 -4.30 11.65
CA ILE A 196 -9.65 -5.65 11.47
C ILE A 196 -8.33 -5.79 12.24
N TYR A 197 -7.39 -4.86 12.04
CA TYR A 197 -6.08 -4.89 12.70
C TYR A 197 -6.18 -4.68 14.21
N TRP A 198 -7.12 -3.84 14.65
CA TRP A 198 -7.44 -3.69 16.06
C TRP A 198 -7.92 -4.99 16.68
N TRP A 199 -8.89 -5.67 16.05
CA TRP A 199 -9.42 -6.95 16.51
C TRP A 199 -8.34 -8.04 16.61
N HIS A 200 -7.40 -8.06 15.67
CA HIS A 200 -6.27 -8.98 15.68
C HIS A 200 -5.10 -8.55 16.60
N GLY A 201 -5.24 -7.44 17.34
CA GLY A 201 -4.21 -6.95 18.26
C GLY A 201 -2.90 -6.54 17.58
N LEU A 202 -2.94 -6.13 16.31
CA LEU A 202 -1.74 -5.83 15.52
C LEU A 202 -1.17 -4.43 15.75
N PHE A 203 -1.96 -3.54 16.35
CA PHE A 203 -1.47 -2.21 16.73
C PHE A 203 -0.72 -2.28 18.05
N SER A 204 0.43 -1.60 18.12
CA SER A 204 1.17 -1.38 19.35
C SER A 204 1.41 0.11 19.57
N ARG A 205 1.70 0.50 20.82
CA ARG A 205 2.08 1.90 21.12
C ARG A 205 3.31 2.32 20.31
N GLN A 206 4.26 1.40 20.15
CA GLN A 206 5.47 1.60 19.38
C GLN A 206 5.20 1.80 17.89
N SER A 207 4.27 1.04 17.30
CA SER A 207 3.89 1.24 15.89
C SER A 207 3.25 2.61 15.68
N LEU A 208 2.32 3.00 16.56
CA LEU A 208 1.64 4.29 16.46
C LEU A 208 2.58 5.48 16.69
N ALA A 209 3.55 5.35 17.61
CA ALA A 209 4.57 6.36 17.83
C ALA A 209 5.49 6.50 16.61
N PHE A 210 5.91 5.38 16.01
CA PHE A 210 6.66 5.39 14.75
C PHE A 210 5.88 6.11 13.65
N ASP A 211 4.60 5.76 13.47
CA ASP A 211 3.76 6.36 12.43
C ASP A 211 3.60 7.87 12.60
N PHE A 212 3.44 8.33 13.84
CA PHE A 212 3.37 9.76 14.16
C PHE A 212 4.66 10.48 13.76
N LEU A 213 5.82 9.90 14.07
CA LEU A 213 7.12 10.46 13.70
C LEU A 213 7.36 10.46 12.18
N MET A 214 6.70 9.57 11.45
CA MET A 214 6.79 9.49 9.98
C MET A 214 5.89 10.49 9.24
N LEU A 215 4.94 11.14 9.92
CA LEU A 215 4.00 12.09 9.30
C LEU A 215 4.68 13.18 8.45
N PRO A 216 5.76 13.85 8.90
CA PRO A 216 6.44 14.86 8.08
C PRO A 216 6.95 14.30 6.75
N ALA A 217 7.50 13.07 6.76
CA ALA A 217 7.97 12.41 5.54
C ALA A 217 6.82 12.08 4.59
N VAL A 218 5.67 11.60 5.12
CA VAL A 218 4.46 11.37 4.32
C VAL A 218 3.98 12.66 3.66
N ILE A 219 3.91 13.75 4.41
CA ILE A 219 3.43 15.06 3.92
C ILE A 219 4.36 15.58 2.81
N LEU A 220 5.68 15.56 3.06
CA LEU A 220 6.67 15.94 2.05
C LEU A 220 6.54 15.10 0.78
N GLY A 221 6.37 13.79 0.93
CA GLY A 221 6.16 12.87 -0.19
C GLY A 221 4.87 13.18 -0.95
N ALA A 222 3.78 13.44 -0.25
CA ALA A 222 2.48 13.77 -0.83
C ALA A 222 2.55 15.06 -1.66
N VAL A 223 3.20 16.10 -1.14
CA VAL A 223 3.42 17.37 -1.85
C VAL A 223 4.34 17.17 -3.07
N SER A 224 5.45 16.43 -2.91
CA SER A 224 6.36 16.10 -4.01
C SER A 224 5.65 15.33 -5.12
N GLY A 225 4.86 14.31 -4.77
CA GLY A 225 4.12 13.51 -5.75
C GLY A 225 3.09 14.32 -6.51
N ARG A 226 2.37 15.22 -5.84
CA ARG A 226 1.42 16.13 -6.47
C ARG A 226 2.09 17.04 -7.50
N LYS A 227 3.27 17.59 -7.18
CA LYS A 227 4.03 18.44 -8.11
C LYS A 227 4.60 17.63 -9.27
N LEU A 228 5.12 16.43 -8.98
CA LEU A 228 5.78 15.58 -9.97
C LEU A 228 4.80 15.11 -11.05
N VAL A 229 3.58 14.71 -10.67
CA VAL A 229 2.62 14.12 -11.62
C VAL A 229 2.12 15.10 -12.68
N ASP A 230 2.14 16.40 -12.41
CA ASP A 230 1.82 17.43 -13.39
C ASP A 230 2.86 17.49 -14.53
N HIS A 231 4.10 17.07 -14.25
CA HIS A 231 5.20 17.05 -15.21
C HIS A 231 5.37 15.71 -15.92
N ILE A 232 4.62 14.67 -15.54
CA ILE A 232 4.71 13.33 -16.15
C ILE A 232 3.70 13.24 -17.32
N PRO A 233 4.17 13.04 -18.56
CA PRO A 233 3.29 12.76 -19.70
C PRO A 233 2.55 11.43 -19.50
N ALA A 234 1.30 11.32 -19.98
CA ALA A 234 0.46 10.13 -19.79
C ALA A 234 1.15 8.81 -20.19
N ARG A 235 1.90 8.80 -21.31
CA ARG A 235 2.66 7.63 -21.76
C ARG A 235 3.74 7.19 -20.75
N VAL A 236 4.41 8.15 -20.11
CA VAL A 236 5.45 7.90 -19.11
C VAL A 236 4.81 7.45 -17.80
N PHE A 237 3.65 7.99 -17.43
CA PHE A 237 2.88 7.55 -16.27
C PHE A 237 2.54 6.07 -16.36
N GLU A 238 1.91 5.63 -17.45
CA GLU A 238 1.55 4.22 -17.68
C GLU A 238 2.79 3.30 -17.67
N ALA A 239 3.88 3.73 -18.33
CA ALA A 239 5.14 3.00 -18.36
C ALA A 239 5.79 2.88 -16.97
N SER A 240 5.75 3.94 -16.17
CA SER A 240 6.33 3.96 -14.82
C SER A 240 5.58 3.04 -13.86
N VAL A 241 4.23 3.08 -13.88
CA VAL A 241 3.39 2.19 -13.07
C VAL A 241 3.66 0.74 -13.42
N THR A 242 3.77 0.45 -14.71
CA THR A 242 4.15 -0.88 -15.23
C THR A 242 5.53 -1.32 -14.73
N ALA A 243 6.57 -0.49 -14.93
CA ALA A 243 7.95 -0.84 -14.64
C ALA A 243 8.21 -1.02 -13.14
N LEU A 244 7.65 -0.12 -12.32
CA LEU A 244 7.79 -0.19 -10.86
C LEU A 244 7.04 -1.40 -10.29
N THR A 245 5.85 -1.73 -10.83
CA THR A 245 5.15 -2.95 -10.43
C THR A 245 5.99 -4.21 -10.73
N ALA A 246 6.69 -4.23 -11.86
CA ALA A 246 7.60 -5.32 -12.21
C ALA A 246 8.84 -5.38 -11.30
N LEU A 247 9.49 -4.25 -11.03
CA LEU A 247 10.69 -4.16 -10.20
C LEU A 247 10.45 -4.57 -8.73
N SER A 248 9.37 -4.09 -8.13
CA SER A 248 9.02 -4.43 -6.74
C SER A 248 8.77 -5.91 -6.52
N THR A 249 8.26 -6.58 -7.55
CA THR A 249 8.09 -8.03 -7.51
C THR A 249 9.43 -8.75 -7.43
N LEU A 250 10.47 -8.27 -8.14
CA LEU A 250 11.80 -8.89 -8.15
C LEU A 250 12.57 -8.69 -6.82
N LEU A 251 12.42 -7.53 -6.19
CA LEU A 251 13.15 -7.17 -4.95
C LEU A 251 12.69 -7.95 -3.70
N LEU A 252 11.50 -8.54 -3.71
CA LEU A 252 10.94 -9.30 -2.57
C LEU A 252 11.45 -10.75 -2.47
N PHE A 253 12.19 -11.23 -3.47
CA PHE A 253 12.74 -12.58 -3.54
C PHE A 253 14.18 -12.70 -3.00
N ARG A 254 14.69 -11.66 -2.35
CA ARG A 254 15.94 -11.66 -1.58
C ARG A 254 15.63 -11.44 -0.11
#